data_AF-A0A948RXX9-F1
#
_entry.id   AF-A0A948RXX9-F1
#
_cell.length_a   1.000
_cell.length_b   1.000
_cell.length_c   1.000
_cell.angle_alpha   90.00
_cell.angle_beta   90.00
_cell.angle_gamma   90.00
#
_symmetry.space_group_name_H-M   'P 1'
#
loop_
_entity.id
_entity.type
_entity.pdbx_description
1 polymer ?
#
loop_
_entity_poly.entity_id
_entity_poly.type
_entity_poly.pdbx_seq_one_letter_code
_entity_poly.pdbx_strand_id
1 'polypeptide(L)' 'MIDTGSYPGGVVVTEAQMEQIHMKRHRFHGDWNYTIHPGT' A
#
# COMPACT_ATOMS: atom_id res chain seq x y z
N MET A 1 5.68 9.00 21.89
CA MET A 1 5.08 7.69 22.22
C MET A 1 5.22 6.82 20.97
N ILE A 2 5.71 5.60 21.09
CA ILE A 2 5.88 4.66 19.97
C ILE A 2 4.94 3.47 20.17
N ASP A 3 4.43 2.91 19.08
CA ASP A 3 3.64 1.69 19.16
C ASP A 3 4.53 0.48 19.48
N THR A 4 4.12 -0.31 20.48
CA THR A 4 4.82 -1.51 20.95
C THR A 4 4.10 -2.80 20.54
N GLY A 5 3.11 -2.72 19.64
CA GLY A 5 2.40 -3.87 19.11
C GLY A 5 3.33 -4.87 18.39
N SER A 6 2.98 -6.15 18.45
CA SER A 6 3.63 -7.18 17.63
C SER A 6 3.08 -7.13 16.21
N TYR A 7 3.97 -6.99 15.24
CA TYR A 7 3.65 -7.00 13.82
C TYR A 7 4.07 -8.34 13.21
N PRO A 8 3.14 -9.31 13.10
CA PRO A 8 3.48 -10.59 12.50
C PRO A 8 3.87 -10.41 11.03
N GLY A 9 5.06 -10.86 10.69
CA GLY A 9 5.50 -10.95 9.29
C GLY A 9 4.86 -12.12 8.56
N GLY A 10 5.18 -12.25 7.27
CA GLY A 10 4.79 -13.42 6.46
C GLY A 10 3.41 -13.34 5.82
N VAL A 11 2.74 -12.18 5.88
CA VAL A 11 1.53 -11.94 5.09
C VAL A 11 1.91 -11.83 3.61
N VAL A 12 1.50 -12.81 2.82
CA VAL A 12 1.66 -12.79 1.36
C VAL A 12 0.50 -12.01 0.77
N VAL A 13 0.80 -10.99 -0.05
CA VAL A 13 -0.18 -10.25 -0.82
C VAL A 13 -0.11 -10.71 -2.27
N THR A 14 -1.22 -11.21 -2.81
CA THR A 14 -1.28 -11.71 -4.18
C THR A 14 -1.41 -10.56 -5.18
N GLU A 15 -1.07 -10.83 -6.45
CA GLU A 15 -1.28 -9.86 -7.53
C GLU A 15 -2.75 -9.44 -7.63
N ALA A 16 -3.68 -10.40 -7.56
CA ALA A 16 -5.12 -10.12 -7.57
C ALA A 16 -5.57 -9.22 -6.41
N GLN A 17 -4.95 -9.34 -5.23
CA GLN A 17 -5.22 -8.43 -4.11
C GLN A 17 -4.64 -7.03 -4.36
N MET A 18 -3.46 -6.93 -4.97
CA MET A 18 -2.87 -5.65 -5.33
C MET A 18 -3.66 -4.93 -6.42
N GLU A 19 -4.23 -5.66 -7.38
CA GLU A 19 -5.05 -5.12 -8.47
C GLU A 19 -6.37 -4.52 -7.97
N GLN A 20 -6.90 -4.99 -6.83
CA GLN A 20 -8.09 -4.40 -6.21
C GLN A 20 -7.84 -3.01 -5.64
N ILE A 21 -6.59 -2.60 -5.46
CA ILE A 21 -6.25 -1.27 -5.00
C ILE A 21 -6.41 -0.30 -6.18
N HIS A 22 -7.35 0.64 -6.07
CA HIS A 22 -7.56 1.70 -7.04
C HIS A 22 -6.40 2.73 -7.02
N MET A 23 -5.23 2.31 -7.48
CA MET A 23 -3.99 3.08 -7.40
C MET A 23 -3.61 3.68 -8.75
N LYS A 24 -3.27 4.97 -8.75
CA LYS A 24 -2.67 5.66 -9.90
C LYS A 24 -1.20 5.94 -9.63
N ARG A 25 -0.32 5.40 -10.48
CA ARG A 25 1.12 5.62 -10.37
C ARG A 25 1.53 6.96 -11.01
N HIS A 26 2.45 7.65 -10.37
CA HIS A 26 3.03 8.91 -10.81
C HIS A 26 4.51 8.73 -11.17
N ARG A 27 5.08 9.77 -11.76
CA ARG A 27 6.53 9.87 -11.86
C ARG A 27 7.12 9.95 -10.46
N PHE A 28 8.37 9.53 -10.33
CA PHE A 28 9.04 9.53 -9.04
C PHE A 28 9.15 10.96 -8.49
N HIS A 29 8.69 11.18 -7.26
CA HIS A 29 8.68 12.49 -6.59
C HIS A 29 9.53 12.50 -5.29
N GLY A 30 10.47 11.56 -5.15
CA GLY A 30 11.30 11.44 -3.94
C GLY A 30 10.57 10.63 -2.87
N ASP A 31 9.61 11.27 -2.21
CA ASP A 31 8.95 10.72 -1.02
C ASP A 31 7.77 9.79 -1.36
N TRP A 32 7.23 9.87 -2.57
CA TRP A 32 6.09 9.07 -3.01
C TRP A 32 5.98 8.98 -4.54
N ASN A 33 5.20 8.02 -5.04
CA ASN A 33 4.98 7.82 -6.48
C ASN A 33 3.60 7.24 -6.85
N TYR A 34 2.58 7.32 -5.97
CA TYR A 34 1.23 6.87 -6.27
C TYR A 34 0.14 7.64 -5.51
N THR A 35 -1.10 7.57 -6.00
CA THR A 35 -2.32 8.01 -5.32
C THR A 35 -3.28 6.83 -5.21
N ILE A 36 -3.90 6.63 -4.05
CA ILE A 36 -4.96 5.63 -3.84
C ILE A 36 -6.29 6.36 -3.85
N HIS A 37 -7.22 5.89 -4.70
CA HIS A 37 -8.58 6.37 -4.75
C HIS A 37 -9.48 5.50 -3.87
N PRO A 38 -10.55 6.07 -3.28
CA PRO A 38 -11.52 5.26 -2.56
C PRO A 38 -12.13 4.17 -3.47
N GLY A 39 -12.37 3.00 -2.88
CA GLY A 39 -13.19 1.95 -3.48
C GLY A 39 -14.65 2.40 -3.58
N THR A 40 -15.37 1.88 -4.56
CA THR A 40 -16.83 2.04 -4.64
C THR A 40 -17.51 0.98 -3.79
#